data_AF-R0HXG8-F1
#
_entry.id   AF-R0HXG8-F1
#
_cell.length_a   1.000
_cell.length_b   1.000
_cell.length_c   1.000
_cell.angle_alpha   90.00
_cell.angle_beta   90.00
_cell.angle_gamma   90.00
#
_symmetry.space_group_name_H-M   'P 1'
#
loop_
_entity.id
_entity.type
_entity.pdbx_description
1 polymer ?
#
loop_
_entity_poly.entity_id
_entity_poly.type
_entity_poly.pdbx_seq_one_letter_code
_entity_poly.pdbx_strand_id
1 'polypeptide(L)'
;MDAPISHYFIFTGHNSYLTGNQLSSDCSEVPIIDALKKGVRVIELDIWPNSNKDDVDVLHGRTLTAPVELIKCLKAIRAHAFDVSDFPVVVTLEDHLTPELQSKVAEMVTQIFGEILFTPPVGESLKEFPSPNSLKRRIIISTKPPKEYKEGKDEEVVQKGKALGDEEAWGREIPSFIDRKKSDVKDGLDGNDDDDDDDDDDDEDKSKKNAPPQYKHLIAIHAGKPKGGITECLKVDPDKVRRLSLSEEQLEKAAEKYAKQIVRFTQQNLLRIYPKGTRVTSSNYNPLVGWSHGAQMVAFNMQGYGRSLWLMQGMFRANGGCGYIKKPDILLKGGSDNDIFDPKATLPVKTTLRVTVYMGEGWYFDFRHTHFDQYSPPDFYTRVNFLTQMS
;
A
#
# COMPACT_ATOMS: atom_id res chain seq x y z
N MET A 1 -16.94 -5.76 -15.64
CA MET A 1 -15.72 -5.33 -14.91
C MET A 1 -14.65 -4.98 -15.94
N ASP A 2 -15.02 -4.08 -16.86
CA ASP A 2 -14.34 -3.91 -18.16
C ASP A 2 -13.66 -2.54 -18.29
N ALA A 3 -13.90 -1.63 -17.34
CA ALA A 3 -13.09 -0.44 -17.20
C ALA A 3 -11.63 -0.80 -16.78
N PRO A 4 -10.67 0.12 -16.95
CA PRO A 4 -9.29 -0.04 -16.48
C PRO A 4 -9.19 -0.34 -14.98
N ILE A 5 -8.16 -1.08 -14.54
CA ILE A 5 -7.94 -1.36 -13.12
C ILE A 5 -7.88 -0.09 -12.25
N SER A 6 -7.37 1.04 -12.78
CA SER A 6 -7.36 2.34 -12.08
C SER A 6 -8.76 2.84 -11.69
N HIS A 7 -9.83 2.32 -12.32
CA HIS A 7 -11.21 2.71 -12.04
C HIS A 7 -11.86 1.92 -10.90
N TYR A 8 -11.10 1.06 -10.21
CA TYR A 8 -11.62 0.24 -9.10
C TYR A 8 -10.82 0.48 -7.83
N PHE A 9 -11.51 0.52 -6.70
CA PHE A 9 -10.89 0.23 -5.40
C PHE A 9 -10.54 -1.25 -5.35
N ILE A 10 -9.37 -1.56 -4.79
CA ILE A 10 -8.79 -2.90 -4.77
C ILE A 10 -8.51 -3.27 -3.33
N PHE A 11 -8.93 -4.46 -2.92
CA PHE A 11 -8.70 -4.95 -1.57
C PHE A 11 -7.21 -5.24 -1.38
N THR A 12 -6.52 -4.45 -0.56
CA THR A 12 -5.05 -4.44 -0.44
C THR A 12 -4.59 -4.77 0.97
N GLY A 13 -3.69 -5.76 1.09
CA GLY A 13 -2.94 -6.04 2.30
C GLY A 13 -1.61 -5.27 2.34
N HIS A 14 -1.17 -4.90 3.54
CA HIS A 14 0.17 -4.37 3.83
C HIS A 14 0.97 -5.43 4.59
N ASN A 15 2.26 -5.61 4.26
CA ASN A 15 3.17 -6.56 4.88
C ASN A 15 2.49 -7.91 5.11
N SER A 16 1.98 -8.48 4.00
CA SER A 16 0.97 -9.55 4.02
C SER A 16 1.51 -10.86 4.59
N TYR A 17 2.81 -10.93 4.83
CA TYR A 17 3.55 -12.05 5.39
C TYR A 17 3.63 -12.01 6.93
N LEU A 18 3.35 -10.88 7.58
CA LEU A 18 3.45 -10.73 9.03
C LEU A 18 2.31 -11.44 9.76
N THR A 19 2.66 -12.22 10.78
CA THR A 19 1.70 -12.90 11.66
C THR A 19 1.18 -12.02 12.79
N GLY A 20 1.87 -10.92 13.10
CA GLY A 20 1.49 -10.02 14.18
C GLY A 20 2.05 -8.60 14.02
N ASN A 21 2.85 -8.16 15.00
CA ASN A 21 3.43 -6.82 15.07
C ASN A 21 4.57 -6.62 14.04
N GLN A 22 4.91 -5.35 13.76
CA GLN A 22 5.90 -4.99 12.73
C GLN A 22 7.36 -5.24 13.16
N LEU A 23 7.66 -5.48 14.43
CA LEU A 23 9.04 -5.48 14.93
C LEU A 23 9.61 -6.86 15.23
N SER A 24 8.78 -7.81 15.68
CA SER A 24 9.26 -9.07 16.26
C SER A 24 8.35 -10.27 16.04
N SER A 25 7.27 -10.11 15.27
CA SER A 25 6.42 -11.25 14.94
C SER A 25 7.04 -12.14 13.87
N ASP A 26 6.57 -13.38 13.76
CA ASP A 26 7.03 -14.28 12.71
C ASP A 26 6.48 -13.86 11.34
N CYS A 27 7.21 -14.17 10.28
CA CYS A 27 6.74 -14.12 8.91
C CYS A 27 6.29 -15.51 8.47
N SER A 28 5.20 -15.58 7.70
CA SER A 28 4.69 -16.84 7.15
C SER A 28 3.82 -16.58 5.92
N GLU A 29 3.62 -17.61 5.12
CA GLU A 29 2.62 -17.68 4.07
C GLU A 29 1.18 -17.76 4.58
N VAL A 30 0.95 -18.12 5.85
CA VAL A 30 -0.40 -18.32 6.40
C VAL A 30 -1.25 -17.04 6.35
N PRO A 31 -0.77 -15.85 6.78
CA PRO A 31 -1.54 -14.61 6.66
C PRO A 31 -1.84 -14.23 5.21
N ILE A 32 -0.98 -14.61 4.25
CA ILE A 32 -1.22 -14.42 2.82
C ILE A 32 -2.40 -15.28 2.35
N ILE A 33 -2.44 -16.56 2.76
CA ILE A 33 -3.54 -17.48 2.44
C ILE A 33 -4.85 -16.93 3.00
N ASP A 34 -4.84 -16.49 4.26
CA ASP A 34 -6.03 -15.93 4.92
C ASP A 34 -6.50 -14.64 4.27
N ALA A 35 -5.57 -13.77 3.86
CA ALA A 35 -5.87 -12.56 3.10
C ALA A 35 -6.56 -12.90 1.76
N LEU A 36 -5.99 -13.84 0.99
CA LEU A 36 -6.56 -14.27 -0.29
C LEU A 36 -7.96 -14.88 -0.13
N LYS A 37 -8.17 -15.73 0.87
CA LYS A 37 -9.49 -16.31 1.21
C LYS A 37 -10.52 -15.27 1.66
N LYS A 38 -10.07 -14.15 2.24
CA LYS A 38 -10.94 -13.00 2.56
C LYS A 38 -11.25 -12.11 1.34
N GLY A 39 -10.65 -12.39 0.18
CA GLY A 39 -10.86 -11.62 -1.05
C GLY A 39 -9.82 -10.54 -1.33
N VAL A 40 -8.73 -10.43 -0.53
CA VAL A 40 -7.62 -9.49 -0.80
C VAL A 40 -7.02 -9.78 -2.17
N ARG A 41 -6.81 -8.75 -3.00
CA ARG A 41 -6.30 -8.85 -4.38
C ARG A 41 -4.92 -8.23 -4.57
N VAL A 42 -4.38 -7.54 -3.56
CA VAL A 42 -3.01 -7.03 -3.57
C VAL A 42 -2.28 -7.57 -2.34
N ILE A 43 -1.22 -8.33 -2.59
CA ILE A 43 -0.38 -8.98 -1.57
C ILE A 43 1.00 -8.33 -1.63
N GLU A 44 1.53 -7.95 -0.48
CA GLU A 44 2.86 -7.35 -0.34
C GLU A 44 3.86 -8.34 0.22
N LEU A 45 5.06 -8.37 -0.39
CA LEU A 45 6.21 -9.15 0.02
C LEU A 45 7.46 -8.26 0.00
N ASP A 46 8.16 -8.21 1.12
CA ASP A 46 9.42 -7.47 1.23
C ASP A 46 10.55 -8.48 1.12
N ILE A 47 11.29 -8.42 0.02
CA ILE A 47 12.23 -9.46 -0.38
C ILE A 47 13.66 -9.02 -0.06
N TRP A 48 14.35 -9.86 0.73
CA TRP A 48 15.70 -9.61 1.22
C TRP A 48 16.59 -10.83 0.97
N PRO A 49 17.92 -10.64 0.84
CA PRO A 49 18.86 -11.76 0.84
C PRO A 49 18.74 -12.56 2.14
N ASN A 50 18.75 -13.89 2.05
CA ASN A 50 18.86 -14.75 3.22
C ASN A 50 20.23 -14.56 3.91
N SER A 51 20.42 -15.16 5.09
CA SER A 51 21.67 -15.00 5.86
C SER A 51 22.94 -15.45 5.11
N ASN A 52 22.82 -16.41 4.18
CA ASN A 52 23.93 -16.90 3.35
C ASN A 52 24.15 -16.07 2.08
N LYS A 53 23.27 -15.10 1.78
CA LYS A 53 23.23 -14.27 0.57
C LYS A 53 23.15 -15.08 -0.74
N ASP A 54 22.58 -16.29 -0.68
CA ASP A 54 22.42 -17.20 -1.82
C ASP A 54 20.95 -17.53 -2.15
N ASP A 55 20.01 -17.10 -1.30
CA ASP A 55 18.57 -17.23 -1.50
C ASP A 55 17.81 -15.99 -1.01
N VAL A 56 16.48 -16.02 -1.14
CA VAL A 56 15.61 -14.89 -0.85
C VAL A 56 14.59 -15.25 0.22
N ASP A 57 14.58 -14.44 1.27
CA ASP A 57 13.61 -14.47 2.34
C ASP A 57 12.63 -13.30 2.24
N VAL A 58 11.48 -13.45 2.87
CA VAL A 58 10.49 -12.42 3.11
C VAL A 58 10.47 -12.08 4.58
N LEU A 59 10.75 -10.82 4.91
CA LEU A 59 10.75 -10.29 6.28
C LEU A 59 10.64 -8.77 6.28
N HIS A 60 10.31 -8.20 7.44
CA HIS A 60 10.37 -6.76 7.62
C HIS A 60 11.82 -6.36 7.94
N GLY A 61 12.45 -5.64 7.01
CA GLY A 61 13.86 -5.28 7.05
C GLY A 61 14.24 -4.55 8.32
N ARG A 62 15.49 -4.74 8.78
CA ARG A 62 16.06 -4.07 9.96
C ARG A 62 15.24 -4.25 11.25
N THR A 63 14.44 -5.31 11.34
CA THR A 63 13.68 -5.68 12.55
C THR A 63 14.04 -7.08 13.04
N LEU A 64 13.38 -7.53 14.11
CA LEU A 64 13.54 -8.86 14.71
C LEU A 64 12.50 -9.88 14.20
N THR A 65 11.79 -9.60 13.11
CA THR A 65 10.82 -10.55 12.56
C THR A 65 11.52 -11.79 12.02
N ALA A 66 11.03 -12.98 12.37
CA ALA A 66 11.59 -14.23 11.85
C ALA A 66 11.21 -14.41 10.37
N PRO A 67 12.17 -14.66 9.46
CA PRO A 67 11.91 -14.68 8.03
C PRO A 67 11.14 -15.93 7.55
N VAL A 68 10.54 -15.83 6.37
CA VAL A 68 9.99 -16.97 5.62
C VAL A 68 10.55 -17.01 4.19
N GLU A 69 10.90 -18.19 3.70
CA GLU A 69 11.43 -18.35 2.34
C GLU A 69 10.43 -17.85 1.28
N LEU A 70 10.90 -17.04 0.32
CA LEU A 70 10.05 -16.47 -0.73
C LEU A 70 9.27 -17.54 -1.52
N ILE A 71 9.89 -18.69 -1.77
CA ILE A 71 9.25 -19.81 -2.48
C ILE A 71 7.97 -20.30 -1.81
N LYS A 72 7.89 -20.26 -0.46
CA LYS A 72 6.68 -20.65 0.28
C LYS A 72 5.56 -19.66 0.02
N CYS A 73 5.85 -18.36 0.10
CA CYS A 73 4.90 -17.28 -0.18
C CYS A 73 4.38 -17.37 -1.63
N LEU A 74 5.26 -17.52 -2.62
CA LEU A 74 4.86 -17.62 -4.03
C LEU A 74 3.99 -18.86 -4.30
N LYS A 75 4.32 -20.02 -3.71
CA LYS A 75 3.50 -21.23 -3.83
C LYS A 75 2.12 -21.06 -3.20
N ALA A 76 2.05 -20.44 -2.02
CA ALA A 76 0.78 -20.14 -1.36
C ALA A 76 -0.09 -19.20 -2.21
N ILE A 77 0.50 -18.14 -2.79
CA ILE A 77 -0.21 -17.24 -3.70
C ILE A 77 -0.72 -18.02 -4.92
N ARG A 78 0.12 -18.83 -5.58
CA ARG A 78 -0.31 -19.63 -6.75
C ARG A 78 -1.51 -20.52 -6.41
N ALA A 79 -1.48 -21.18 -5.25
CA ALA A 79 -2.51 -22.11 -4.83
C ALA A 79 -3.84 -21.44 -4.50
N HIS A 80 -3.81 -20.25 -3.89
CA HIS A 80 -4.99 -19.61 -3.29
C HIS A 80 -5.45 -18.32 -3.99
N ALA A 81 -4.70 -17.84 -5.00
CA ALA A 81 -4.97 -16.58 -5.67
C ALA A 81 -6.42 -16.49 -6.16
N PHE A 82 -7.01 -17.58 -6.63
CA PHE A 82 -8.31 -17.56 -7.30
C PHE A 82 -9.40 -18.40 -6.59
N ASP A 83 -9.22 -18.73 -5.31
CA ASP A 83 -10.18 -19.55 -4.55
C ASP A 83 -11.56 -18.88 -4.42
N VAL A 84 -11.57 -17.56 -4.24
CA VAL A 84 -12.79 -16.78 -3.95
C VAL A 84 -13.13 -15.74 -5.02
N SER A 85 -12.22 -15.49 -5.97
CA SER A 85 -12.39 -14.51 -7.03
C SER A 85 -11.47 -14.85 -8.21
N ASP A 86 -12.02 -14.88 -9.42
CA ASP A 86 -11.24 -15.07 -10.66
C ASP A 86 -10.53 -13.78 -11.12
N PHE A 87 -10.76 -12.63 -10.47
CA PHE A 87 -10.10 -11.38 -10.84
C PHE A 87 -8.62 -11.38 -10.46
N PRO A 88 -7.79 -10.57 -11.16
CA PRO A 88 -6.34 -10.62 -11.00
C PRO A 88 -5.87 -10.42 -9.56
N VAL A 89 -4.70 -10.98 -9.25
CA VAL A 89 -3.95 -10.70 -8.02
C VAL A 89 -2.70 -9.90 -8.38
N VAL A 90 -2.47 -8.79 -7.68
CA VAL A 90 -1.24 -8.02 -7.76
C VAL A 90 -0.32 -8.45 -6.61
N VAL A 91 0.92 -8.81 -6.93
CA VAL A 91 1.97 -9.03 -5.93
C VAL A 91 2.89 -7.82 -5.97
N THR A 92 2.92 -7.05 -4.88
CA THR A 92 3.83 -5.92 -4.73
C THR A 92 5.11 -6.42 -4.07
N LEU A 93 6.25 -6.16 -4.72
CA LEU A 93 7.57 -6.52 -4.19
C LEU A 93 8.28 -5.25 -3.72
N GLU A 94 8.66 -5.23 -2.45
CA GLU A 94 9.64 -4.28 -1.93
C GLU A 94 11.02 -4.93 -2.03
N ASP A 95 11.81 -4.46 -2.98
CA ASP A 95 12.98 -5.18 -3.48
C ASP A 95 14.29 -4.63 -2.92
N HIS A 96 14.93 -5.44 -2.06
CA HIS A 96 16.21 -5.15 -1.40
C HIS A 96 17.33 -6.09 -1.89
N LEU A 97 17.21 -6.60 -3.11
CA LEU A 97 18.07 -7.66 -3.64
C LEU A 97 19.21 -7.16 -4.54
N THR A 98 20.27 -7.96 -4.63
CA THR A 98 21.30 -7.83 -5.65
C THR A 98 20.79 -8.26 -7.03
N PRO A 99 21.43 -7.84 -8.15
CA PRO A 99 21.07 -8.29 -9.50
C PRO A 99 21.09 -9.82 -9.67
N GLU A 100 22.01 -10.53 -9.01
CA GLU A 100 22.06 -11.99 -9.02
C GLU A 100 20.82 -12.59 -8.37
N LEU A 101 20.42 -12.09 -7.19
CA LEU A 101 19.21 -12.56 -6.50
C LEU A 101 17.92 -12.14 -7.23
N GLN A 102 17.88 -10.96 -7.87
CA GLN A 102 16.80 -10.58 -8.77
C GLN A 102 16.63 -11.56 -9.94
N SER A 103 17.72 -12.11 -10.47
CA SER A 103 17.67 -13.16 -11.51
C SER A 103 16.99 -14.41 -10.95
N LYS A 104 17.39 -14.82 -9.75
CA LYS A 104 16.81 -15.98 -9.05
C LYS A 104 15.32 -15.78 -8.75
N VAL A 105 14.92 -14.58 -8.29
CA VAL A 105 13.49 -14.24 -8.13
C VAL A 105 12.76 -14.30 -9.46
N ALA A 106 13.37 -13.79 -10.53
CA ALA A 106 12.72 -13.82 -11.84
C ALA A 106 12.44 -15.24 -12.33
N GLU A 107 13.41 -16.15 -12.13
CA GLU A 107 13.26 -17.57 -12.41
C GLU A 107 12.18 -18.21 -11.51
N MET A 108 12.21 -17.98 -10.20
CA MET A 108 11.21 -18.50 -9.26
C MET A 108 9.79 -18.05 -9.62
N VAL A 109 9.59 -16.75 -9.86
CA VAL A 109 8.28 -16.18 -10.22
C VAL A 109 7.79 -16.78 -11.54
N THR A 110 8.66 -16.87 -12.55
CA THR A 110 8.31 -17.43 -13.86
C THR A 110 7.96 -18.92 -13.77
N GLN A 111 8.73 -19.71 -13.02
CA GLN A 111 8.48 -21.13 -12.84
C GLN A 111 7.22 -21.40 -12.01
N ILE A 112 7.04 -20.68 -10.90
CA ILE A 112 5.93 -20.91 -9.98
C ILE A 112 4.63 -20.40 -10.56
N PHE A 113 4.58 -19.22 -11.18
CA PHE A 113 3.33 -18.72 -11.75
C PHE A 113 3.10 -19.24 -13.17
N GLY A 114 4.13 -19.48 -13.96
CA GLY A 114 3.99 -20.04 -15.31
C GLY A 114 2.96 -19.26 -16.13
N GLU A 115 1.99 -19.96 -16.72
CA GLU A 115 0.98 -19.35 -17.59
C GLU A 115 0.04 -18.35 -16.89
N ILE A 116 -0.13 -18.41 -15.56
CA ILE A 116 -0.97 -17.44 -14.85
C ILE A 116 -0.24 -16.12 -14.59
N LEU A 117 1.07 -16.03 -14.78
CA LEU A 117 1.79 -14.76 -14.73
C LEU A 117 1.41 -13.87 -15.91
N PHE A 118 1.12 -12.60 -15.64
CA PHE A 118 0.99 -11.57 -16.68
C PHE A 118 2.28 -10.76 -16.77
N THR A 119 2.87 -10.75 -17.97
CA THR A 119 3.99 -9.87 -18.32
C THR A 119 3.55 -8.90 -19.42
N PRO A 120 3.97 -7.62 -19.36
CA PRO A 120 3.69 -6.66 -20.43
C PRO A 120 4.48 -7.01 -21.70
N PRO A 121 4.03 -6.60 -22.90
CA PRO A 121 4.82 -6.73 -24.12
C PRO A 121 6.21 -6.09 -23.98
N VAL A 122 7.22 -6.73 -24.56
CA VAL A 122 8.62 -6.26 -24.47
C VAL A 122 8.74 -4.87 -25.08
N GLY A 123 9.25 -3.91 -24.28
CA GLY A 123 9.56 -2.56 -24.76
C GLY A 123 8.39 -1.57 -24.77
N GLU A 124 7.20 -1.96 -24.31
CA GLU A 124 6.02 -1.09 -24.31
C GLU A 124 5.67 -0.61 -22.90
N SER A 125 5.48 0.71 -22.75
CA SER A 125 4.81 1.27 -21.59
C SER A 125 3.30 1.29 -21.81
N LEU A 126 2.54 0.80 -20.84
CA LEU A 126 1.08 0.84 -20.90
C LEU A 126 0.59 2.30 -20.80
N LYS A 127 -0.22 2.74 -21.78
CA LYS A 127 -0.92 4.04 -21.72
C LYS A 127 -2.07 4.04 -20.73
N GLU A 128 -2.67 2.86 -20.55
CA GLU A 128 -3.81 2.60 -19.66
C GLU A 128 -3.68 1.19 -19.08
N PHE A 129 -4.19 0.97 -17.86
CA PHE A 129 -4.22 -0.36 -17.28
C PHE A 129 -5.29 -1.24 -17.95
N PRO A 130 -5.01 -2.53 -18.20
CA PRO A 130 -6.05 -3.45 -18.65
C PRO A 130 -7.19 -3.56 -17.63
N SER A 131 -8.31 -4.11 -18.06
CA SER A 131 -9.48 -4.32 -17.18
C SER A 131 -9.31 -5.57 -16.30
N PRO A 132 -9.98 -5.63 -15.13
CA PRO A 132 -10.05 -6.85 -14.33
C PRO A 132 -10.56 -8.06 -15.13
N ASN A 133 -11.54 -7.87 -16.03
CA ASN A 133 -12.06 -8.95 -16.88
C ASN A 133 -11.00 -9.49 -17.87
N SER A 134 -10.20 -8.62 -18.49
CA SER A 134 -9.14 -9.04 -19.42
C SER A 134 -7.96 -9.75 -18.74
N LEU A 135 -7.79 -9.53 -17.43
CA LEU A 135 -6.73 -10.13 -16.62
C LEU A 135 -7.25 -11.20 -15.66
N LYS A 136 -8.40 -11.81 -15.96
CA LYS A 136 -8.93 -12.92 -15.17
C LYS A 136 -7.89 -14.03 -15.03
N ARG A 137 -7.77 -14.54 -13.81
CA ARG A 137 -6.85 -15.61 -13.42
C ARG A 137 -5.39 -15.30 -13.74
N ARG A 138 -5.02 -14.01 -13.72
CA ARG A 138 -3.64 -13.56 -13.86
C ARG A 138 -3.06 -13.04 -12.54
N ILE A 139 -1.77 -13.29 -12.36
CA ILE A 139 -0.93 -12.70 -11.32
C ILE A 139 -0.06 -11.62 -11.95
N ILE A 140 0.01 -10.45 -11.32
CA ILE A 140 0.65 -9.25 -11.84
C ILE A 140 1.74 -8.82 -10.86
N ILE A 141 2.98 -8.62 -11.31
CA ILE A 141 4.06 -8.11 -10.45
C ILE A 141 4.09 -6.58 -10.49
N SER A 142 4.21 -5.96 -9.32
CA SER A 142 4.37 -4.52 -9.16
C SER A 142 5.55 -4.16 -8.26
N THR A 143 6.56 -3.52 -8.82
CA THR A 143 7.75 -3.07 -8.08
C THR A 143 8.42 -1.89 -8.80
N LYS A 144 9.46 -1.33 -8.19
CA LYS A 144 10.29 -0.27 -8.76
C LYS A 144 11.15 -0.88 -9.87
N PRO A 145 11.09 -0.37 -11.11
CA PRO A 145 12.01 -0.82 -12.15
C PRO A 145 13.45 -0.56 -11.73
N PRO A 146 14.39 -1.48 -12.02
CA PRO A 146 15.79 -1.25 -11.75
C PRO A 146 16.35 -0.02 -12.46
N LYS A 147 17.34 0.66 -11.85
CA LYS A 147 18.01 1.83 -12.44
C LYS A 147 18.76 1.41 -13.72
N GLU A 148 18.46 2.04 -14.86
CA GLU A 148 19.25 1.89 -16.09
C GLU A 148 20.39 2.91 -16.10
N TYR A 149 21.64 2.44 -16.07
CA TYR A 149 22.80 3.29 -16.32
C TYR A 149 23.09 3.26 -17.83
N LYS A 150 22.88 4.41 -18.51
CA LYS A 150 23.41 4.60 -19.86
C LYS A 150 24.92 4.76 -19.75
N GLU A 151 25.70 3.88 -20.38
CA GLU A 151 27.13 4.06 -20.53
C GLU A 151 27.39 5.37 -21.29
N GLY A 152 27.97 6.36 -20.62
CA GLY A 152 28.20 7.69 -21.17
C GLY A 152 29.27 8.45 -20.42
N LYS A 153 30.52 8.25 -20.86
CA LYS A 153 31.74 9.06 -20.75
C LYS A 153 32.19 9.55 -19.36
N ASP A 154 33.43 9.17 -19.04
CA ASP A 154 34.23 9.65 -17.91
C ASP A 154 34.18 11.18 -17.76
N GLU A 155 33.73 11.66 -16.60
CA GLU A 155 34.08 12.99 -16.10
C GLU A 155 34.61 12.89 -14.67
N GLU A 156 35.68 13.65 -14.44
CA GLU A 156 36.68 13.50 -13.39
C GLU A 156 36.17 13.74 -11.97
N VAL A 157 36.76 13.00 -11.04
CA VAL A 157 36.58 13.09 -9.59
C VAL A 157 37.19 14.38 -9.06
N VAL A 158 36.39 15.25 -8.44
CA VAL A 158 36.89 16.30 -7.54
C VAL A 158 36.54 15.94 -6.11
N GLN A 159 37.56 15.55 -5.34
CA GLN A 159 37.49 15.29 -3.91
C GLN A 159 37.27 16.59 -3.13
N LYS A 160 36.28 16.59 -2.22
CA LYS A 160 36.25 17.50 -1.06
C LYS A 160 36.02 16.67 0.20
N GLY A 161 37.01 16.68 1.09
CA GLY A 161 37.01 15.88 2.31
C GLY A 161 35.94 16.30 3.32
N LYS A 162 35.45 15.31 4.08
CA LYS A 162 34.67 15.50 5.30
C LYS A 162 35.49 15.02 6.51
N ALA A 163 35.44 15.82 7.56
CA ALA A 163 35.99 15.54 8.88
C ALA A 163 35.07 14.56 9.64
N LEU A 164 35.72 13.76 10.50
CA LEU A 164 35.19 12.68 11.32
C LEU A 164 34.47 13.17 12.60
N GLY A 165 33.59 12.32 13.14
CA GLY A 165 33.07 12.33 14.52
C GLY A 165 31.56 12.60 14.59
N ASP A 166 30.73 11.91 15.38
CA ASP A 166 30.87 10.72 16.24
C ASP A 166 29.45 10.20 16.53
N GLU A 167 29.31 8.88 16.50
CA GLU A 167 28.40 7.98 17.25
C GLU A 167 27.03 8.47 17.76
N GLU A 168 25.95 7.98 17.14
CA GLU A 168 24.57 8.04 17.67
C GLU A 168 24.23 6.80 18.51
N ALA A 169 24.05 7.02 19.81
CA ALA A 169 23.44 6.06 20.74
C ALA A 169 21.97 6.43 20.98
N TRP A 170 21.08 5.47 20.75
CA TRP A 170 19.62 5.63 20.90
C TRP A 170 19.20 5.79 22.36
N GLY A 171 18.37 6.81 22.61
CA GLY A 171 17.32 6.79 23.65
C GLY A 171 17.70 7.34 25.03
N ARG A 172 17.04 8.45 25.42
CA ARG A 172 16.48 8.59 26.77
C ARG A 172 15.40 9.68 26.88
N GLU A 173 14.27 9.23 27.41
CA GLU A 173 13.35 9.87 28.39
C GLU A 173 12.62 11.19 28.08
N ILE A 174 11.29 11.10 28.20
CA ILE A 174 10.31 12.19 28.30
C ILE A 174 10.51 12.95 29.61
N PRO A 175 10.41 14.30 29.60
CA PRO A 175 9.63 14.94 30.66
C PRO A 175 8.50 15.86 30.17
N SER A 176 7.48 15.90 31.03
CA SER A 176 6.16 16.53 30.99
C SER A 176 6.08 18.06 30.79
N PHE A 177 4.97 18.46 30.15
CA PHE A 177 4.13 19.67 30.31
C PHE A 177 4.74 20.97 30.89
N ILE A 178 4.66 22.08 30.13
CA ILE A 178 3.99 23.35 30.52
C ILE A 178 3.70 24.22 29.28
N ASP A 179 2.54 24.84 29.35
CA ASP A 179 1.78 25.70 28.44
C ASP A 179 2.42 27.09 28.18
N ARG A 180 2.34 27.62 26.93
CA ARG A 180 1.81 28.97 26.58
C ARG A 180 2.09 29.46 25.15
N LYS A 181 0.98 29.80 24.47
CA LYS A 181 0.67 30.96 23.58
C LYS A 181 1.40 31.20 22.25
N LYS A 182 0.57 31.10 21.18
CA LYS A 182 0.41 31.96 19.98
C LYS A 182 1.38 33.14 19.80
N SER A 183 2.06 33.17 18.64
CA SER A 183 1.97 34.27 17.66
C SER A 183 2.68 33.91 16.34
N ASP A 184 2.01 34.31 15.25
CA ASP A 184 2.51 34.76 13.95
C ASP A 184 3.00 33.78 12.88
N VAL A 185 2.16 33.74 11.85
CA VAL A 185 2.30 33.16 10.51
C VAL A 185 3.51 33.76 9.80
N LYS A 186 4.40 32.89 9.34
CA LYS A 186 5.28 33.18 8.21
C LYS A 186 5.46 31.91 7.38
N ASP A 187 5.18 32.05 6.09
CA ASP A 187 5.26 31.01 5.07
C ASP A 187 6.58 30.22 5.13
N GLY A 188 6.44 28.90 5.21
CA GLY A 188 7.54 27.94 5.27
C GLY A 188 7.01 26.55 4.99
N LEU A 189 6.43 26.34 3.81
CA LEU A 189 5.97 25.04 3.33
C LEU A 189 6.89 24.54 2.21
N ASP A 190 8.20 24.58 2.48
CA ASP A 190 9.27 23.89 1.75
C ASP A 190 10.38 23.52 2.78
N GLY A 191 9.96 23.03 3.95
CA GLY A 191 10.86 22.45 4.94
C GLY A 191 10.83 20.93 4.78
N ASN A 192 12.00 20.32 4.64
CA ASN A 192 12.25 18.88 4.70
C ASN A 192 11.34 18.22 5.74
N ASP A 193 10.34 17.47 5.26
CA ASP A 193 9.81 16.35 6.02
C ASP A 193 10.76 15.19 5.74
N ASP A 194 11.83 15.13 6.54
CA ASP A 194 12.68 13.95 6.69
C ASP A 194 11.83 12.87 7.40
N ASP A 195 11.01 12.18 6.61
CA ASP A 195 10.53 10.84 6.92
C ASP A 195 11.23 9.90 5.92
N ASP A 196 12.46 9.53 6.26
CA ASP A 196 13.29 8.52 5.61
C ASP A 196 12.71 7.11 5.82
N ASP A 197 11.56 6.83 5.20
CA ASP A 197 11.11 5.46 4.90
C ASP A 197 11.25 5.16 3.38
N ASP A 198 12.00 5.98 2.64
CA ASP A 198 12.62 5.57 1.38
C ASP A 198 14.07 5.24 1.76
N ASP A 199 14.40 3.96 1.96
CA ASP A 199 15.78 3.46 2.09
C ASP A 199 16.60 3.89 0.84
N ASP A 200 17.16 5.09 0.86
CA ASP A 200 18.42 5.35 0.18
C ASP A 200 19.50 4.76 1.10
N ASP A 201 19.67 3.43 1.02
CA ASP A 201 20.88 2.70 1.45
C ASP A 201 22.09 3.25 0.68
N ASP A 202 22.56 4.43 1.06
CA ASP A 202 23.86 4.97 0.68
C ASP A 202 24.89 4.56 1.75
N ASP A 203 25.10 3.25 1.90
CA ASP A 203 26.35 2.67 2.40
C ASP A 203 26.38 1.15 2.12
N GLU A 204 26.90 0.75 0.95
CA GLU A 204 28.06 -0.17 0.85
C GLU A 204 28.33 -0.62 -0.62
N ASP A 205 29.55 -0.33 -1.03
CA ASP A 205 30.38 -0.90 -2.11
C ASP A 205 29.87 -0.99 -3.57
N LYS A 206 30.64 -0.34 -4.45
CA LYS A 206 30.41 -0.25 -5.89
C LYS A 206 30.67 -1.58 -6.57
N SER A 207 29.63 -2.42 -6.74
CA SER A 207 29.58 -3.35 -7.86
C SER A 207 28.51 -2.92 -8.87
N LYS A 208 29.00 -2.30 -9.96
CA LYS A 208 28.21 -1.80 -11.08
C LYS A 208 27.66 -2.98 -11.89
N LYS A 209 26.42 -3.43 -11.64
CA LYS A 209 25.71 -4.33 -12.54
C LYS A 209 24.28 -3.88 -12.75
N ASN A 210 23.89 -3.73 -14.01
CA ASN A 210 22.49 -3.52 -14.38
C ASN A 210 21.67 -4.73 -13.93
N ALA A 211 20.45 -4.49 -13.48
CA ALA A 211 19.55 -5.58 -13.14
C ALA A 211 19.25 -6.47 -14.37
N PRO A 212 18.90 -7.74 -14.15
CA PRO A 212 18.70 -8.70 -15.22
C PRO A 212 17.50 -8.29 -16.10
N PRO A 213 17.63 -8.36 -17.44
CA PRO A 213 16.51 -8.07 -18.34
C PRO A 213 15.25 -8.88 -18.03
N GLN A 214 15.41 -10.11 -17.53
CA GLN A 214 14.29 -10.99 -17.16
C GLN A 214 13.47 -10.41 -16.01
N TYR A 215 14.12 -9.94 -14.94
CA TYR A 215 13.42 -9.40 -13.76
C TYR A 215 12.61 -8.16 -14.13
N LYS A 216 13.21 -7.24 -14.90
CA LYS A 216 12.52 -6.06 -15.41
C LYS A 216 11.29 -6.40 -16.26
N HIS A 217 11.36 -7.46 -17.07
CA HIS A 217 10.25 -7.89 -17.91
C HIS A 217 9.04 -8.45 -17.13
N LEU A 218 9.23 -8.87 -15.88
CA LEU A 218 8.12 -9.33 -15.02
C LEU A 218 7.24 -8.18 -14.54
N ILE A 219 7.78 -6.96 -14.48
CA ILE A 219 7.14 -5.82 -13.83
C ILE A 219 6.05 -5.26 -14.75
N ALA A 220 4.80 -5.59 -14.46
CA ALA A 220 3.65 -5.10 -15.21
C ALA A 220 3.13 -3.74 -14.69
N ILE A 221 3.29 -3.48 -13.39
CA ILE A 221 2.89 -2.21 -12.77
C ILE A 221 4.13 -1.56 -12.16
N HIS A 222 4.68 -0.57 -12.85
CA HIS A 222 5.87 0.15 -12.42
C HIS A 222 5.54 1.07 -11.24
N ALA A 223 6.17 0.80 -10.09
CA ALA A 223 6.20 1.73 -8.97
C ALA A 223 7.25 2.81 -9.22
N GLY A 224 6.93 4.07 -8.93
CA GLY A 224 7.90 5.14 -9.08
C GLY A 224 7.45 6.46 -8.49
N LYS A 225 8.36 7.07 -7.74
CA LYS A 225 8.25 8.42 -7.18
C LYS A 225 9.29 9.29 -7.90
N PRO A 226 8.88 10.22 -8.78
CA PRO A 226 9.79 11.14 -9.44
C PRO A 226 10.63 11.92 -8.42
N LYS A 227 11.80 12.35 -8.85
CA LYS A 227 12.54 13.37 -8.13
C LYS A 227 11.74 14.67 -8.14
N GLY A 228 11.54 15.28 -6.97
CA GLY A 228 10.77 16.50 -6.78
C GLY A 228 9.68 16.34 -5.72
N GLY A 229 9.03 17.45 -5.36
CA GLY A 229 7.94 17.43 -4.38
C GLY A 229 6.68 16.70 -4.88
N ILE A 230 5.67 16.65 -4.01
CA ILE A 230 4.38 15.95 -4.27
C ILE A 230 3.71 16.38 -5.59
N THR A 231 3.87 17.64 -6.01
CA THR A 231 3.36 18.15 -7.29
C THR A 231 3.92 17.39 -8.48
N GLU A 232 5.20 17.02 -8.47
CA GLU A 232 5.82 16.21 -9.53
C GLU A 232 5.33 14.76 -9.46
N CYS A 233 5.16 14.23 -8.25
CA CYS A 233 4.65 12.90 -8.01
C CYS A 233 3.20 12.72 -8.52
N LEU A 234 2.38 13.77 -8.46
CA LEU A 234 0.99 13.76 -8.90
C LEU A 234 0.80 14.14 -10.38
N LYS A 235 1.86 14.46 -11.12
CA LYS A 235 1.76 14.68 -12.57
C LYS A 235 1.28 13.41 -13.28
N VAL A 236 0.42 13.61 -14.26
CA VAL A 236 -0.12 12.55 -15.10
C VAL A 236 0.57 12.59 -16.45
N ASP A 237 1.18 11.48 -16.83
CA ASP A 237 1.72 11.26 -18.17
C ASP A 237 0.62 10.59 -19.03
N PRO A 238 0.14 11.23 -20.11
CA PRO A 238 -0.94 10.70 -20.92
C PRO A 238 -0.55 9.41 -21.66
N ASP A 239 0.74 9.14 -21.85
CA ASP A 239 1.23 7.99 -22.59
C ASP A 239 1.77 6.88 -21.68
N LYS A 240 1.71 7.06 -20.36
CA LYS A 240 2.30 6.11 -19.41
C LYS A 240 1.59 6.08 -18.06
N VAL A 241 1.10 4.91 -17.69
CA VAL A 241 0.62 4.65 -16.34
C VAL A 241 1.73 4.24 -15.38
N ARG A 242 1.50 4.53 -14.10
CA ARG A 242 2.38 4.15 -12.99
C ARG A 242 1.61 3.92 -11.69
N ARG A 243 2.32 3.38 -10.70
CA ARG A 243 1.89 3.35 -9.31
C ARG A 243 2.73 4.33 -8.47
N LEU A 244 2.06 5.18 -7.70
CA LEU A 244 2.66 5.98 -6.62
C LEU A 244 2.29 5.35 -5.28
N SER A 245 3.23 5.31 -4.33
CA SER A 245 2.98 4.93 -2.94
C SER A 245 3.15 6.16 -2.05
N LEU A 246 2.26 6.37 -1.08
CA LEU A 246 2.35 7.40 -0.04
C LEU A 246 2.02 6.78 1.32
N SER A 247 2.69 7.22 2.38
CA SER A 247 2.23 6.91 3.75
C SER A 247 0.88 7.58 4.01
N GLU A 248 0.15 7.11 5.03
CA GLU A 248 -1.10 7.74 5.44
C GLU A 248 -0.92 9.23 5.79
N GLU A 249 0.21 9.61 6.40
CA GLU A 249 0.50 10.99 6.80
C GLU A 249 0.84 11.86 5.59
N GLN A 250 1.62 11.32 4.64
CA GLN A 250 1.88 11.99 3.38
C GLN A 250 0.59 12.23 2.59
N LEU A 251 -0.33 11.25 2.59
CA LEU A 251 -1.65 11.44 1.98
C LEU A 251 -2.46 12.51 2.70
N GLU A 252 -2.51 12.51 4.03
CA GLU A 252 -3.26 13.52 4.80
C GLU A 252 -2.75 14.93 4.47
N LYS A 253 -1.44 15.15 4.53
CA LYS A 253 -0.79 16.42 4.14
C LYS A 253 -1.09 16.78 2.67
N ALA A 254 -1.02 15.81 1.76
CA ALA A 254 -1.25 16.05 0.34
C ALA A 254 -2.73 16.34 0.04
N ALA A 255 -3.66 15.64 0.69
CA ALA A 255 -5.10 15.83 0.56
C ALA A 255 -5.52 17.24 1.01
N GLU A 256 -4.75 17.87 1.89
CA GLU A 256 -5.04 19.23 2.31
C GLU A 256 -4.87 20.26 1.18
N LYS A 257 -3.80 20.12 0.39
CA LYS A 257 -3.36 21.13 -0.58
C LYS A 257 -3.59 20.73 -2.03
N TYR A 258 -3.63 19.43 -2.32
CA TYR A 258 -3.57 18.86 -3.66
C TYR A 258 -4.74 17.91 -3.96
N ALA A 259 -5.89 18.10 -3.29
CA ALA A 259 -7.04 17.19 -3.33
C ALA A 259 -7.49 16.85 -4.77
N LYS A 260 -7.69 17.87 -5.62
CA LYS A 260 -8.08 17.70 -7.03
C LYS A 260 -7.00 17.00 -7.85
N GLN A 261 -5.74 17.31 -7.60
CA GLN A 261 -4.60 16.71 -8.30
C GLN A 261 -4.49 15.22 -7.97
N ILE A 262 -4.76 14.83 -6.72
CA ILE A 262 -4.85 13.42 -6.33
C ILE A 262 -5.99 12.73 -7.10
N VAL A 263 -7.20 13.32 -7.11
CA VAL A 263 -8.32 12.75 -7.88
C VAL A 263 -7.95 12.58 -9.35
N ARG A 264 -7.37 13.61 -9.98
CA ARG A 264 -6.87 13.55 -11.37
C ARG A 264 -5.87 12.42 -11.57
N PHE A 265 -4.90 12.30 -10.67
CA PHE A 265 -3.88 11.26 -10.74
C PHE A 265 -4.51 9.87 -10.72
N THR A 266 -5.46 9.62 -9.82
CA THR A 266 -6.10 8.29 -9.68
C THR A 266 -7.08 7.93 -10.79
N GLN A 267 -7.43 8.85 -11.69
CA GLN A 267 -8.26 8.51 -12.86
C GLN A 267 -7.50 7.57 -13.80
N GLN A 268 -6.20 7.83 -14.01
CA GLN A 268 -5.37 7.04 -14.92
C GLN A 268 -4.36 6.14 -14.17
N ASN A 269 -3.79 6.62 -13.07
CA ASN A 269 -2.71 5.95 -12.34
C ASN A 269 -3.23 5.22 -11.10
N LEU A 270 -2.37 4.37 -10.53
CA LEU A 270 -2.64 3.71 -9.25
C LEU A 270 -1.98 4.48 -8.10
N LEU A 271 -2.75 4.72 -7.04
CA LEU A 271 -2.25 5.28 -5.79
C LEU A 271 -2.38 4.23 -4.68
N ARG A 272 -1.24 3.84 -4.11
CA ARG A 272 -1.13 2.98 -2.92
C ARG A 272 -0.90 3.83 -1.69
N ILE A 273 -1.69 3.58 -0.65
CA ILE A 273 -1.56 4.21 0.66
C ILE A 273 -1.20 3.13 1.66
N TYR A 274 -0.22 3.39 2.52
CA TYR A 274 0.22 2.41 3.52
C TYR A 274 0.28 3.01 4.93
N PRO A 275 0.13 2.19 5.98
CA PRO A 275 0.29 2.60 7.37
C PRO A 275 1.68 3.22 7.61
N LYS A 276 1.76 4.25 8.44
CA LYS A 276 3.05 4.85 8.85
C LYS A 276 3.88 3.90 9.70
N GLY A 277 5.21 4.03 9.67
CA GLY A 277 6.15 3.18 10.40
C GLY A 277 5.93 3.15 11.93
N THR A 278 5.43 4.24 12.51
CA THR A 278 5.11 4.29 13.96
C THR A 278 3.96 3.38 14.39
N ARG A 279 3.22 2.75 13.46
CA ARG A 279 2.18 1.75 13.76
C ARG A 279 2.77 0.36 13.99
N VAL A 280 3.76 0.27 14.88
CA VAL A 280 4.52 -0.95 15.18
C VAL A 280 3.66 -2.12 15.70
N THR A 281 2.49 -1.84 16.27
CA THR A 281 1.52 -2.85 16.72
C THR A 281 0.58 -3.32 15.62
N SER A 282 0.85 -2.98 14.36
CA SER A 282 0.02 -3.34 13.19
C SER A 282 -1.41 -2.80 13.26
N SER A 283 -1.57 -1.62 13.88
CA SER A 283 -2.82 -0.86 13.83
C SER A 283 -3.10 -0.33 12.41
N ASN A 284 -4.33 0.09 12.14
CA ASN A 284 -4.75 0.60 10.83
C ASN A 284 -5.32 2.02 10.92
N TYR A 285 -5.24 2.74 9.80
CA TYR A 285 -5.65 4.15 9.66
C TYR A 285 -7.07 4.30 9.11
N ASN A 286 -7.57 5.53 8.97
CA ASN A 286 -8.90 5.76 8.41
C ASN A 286 -8.86 5.64 6.87
N PRO A 287 -9.54 4.66 6.25
CA PRO A 287 -9.43 4.43 4.81
C PRO A 287 -10.18 5.50 3.98
N LEU A 288 -11.06 6.29 4.60
CA LEU A 288 -11.90 7.24 3.89
C LEU A 288 -11.12 8.35 3.20
N VAL A 289 -10.00 8.80 3.76
CA VAL A 289 -9.16 9.83 3.13
C VAL A 289 -8.66 9.32 1.77
N GLY A 290 -8.17 8.08 1.71
CA GLY A 290 -7.76 7.46 0.45
C GLY A 290 -8.91 7.31 -0.54
N TRP A 291 -10.01 6.66 -0.13
CA TRP A 291 -11.11 6.36 -1.07
C TRP A 291 -11.84 7.61 -1.57
N SER A 292 -12.00 8.64 -0.74
CA SER A 292 -12.61 9.91 -1.16
C SER A 292 -11.81 10.64 -2.23
N HIS A 293 -10.49 10.42 -2.29
CA HIS A 293 -9.60 10.95 -3.33
C HIS A 293 -9.35 9.96 -4.47
N GLY A 294 -10.01 8.80 -4.46
CA GLY A 294 -9.94 7.80 -5.53
C GLY A 294 -8.75 6.84 -5.44
N ALA A 295 -8.00 6.83 -4.33
CA ALA A 295 -6.89 5.90 -4.12
C ALA A 295 -7.39 4.45 -4.16
N GLN A 296 -6.78 3.64 -5.02
CA GLN A 296 -7.24 2.28 -5.31
C GLN A 296 -6.71 1.28 -4.30
N MET A 297 -5.45 1.42 -3.88
CA MET A 297 -4.73 0.46 -3.05
C MET A 297 -4.54 1.01 -1.64
N VAL A 298 -5.62 1.05 -0.87
CA VAL A 298 -5.58 1.46 0.55
C VAL A 298 -5.16 0.24 1.37
N ALA A 299 -3.86 0.10 1.62
CA ALA A 299 -3.22 -1.10 2.18
C ALA A 299 -3.37 -1.18 3.70
N PHE A 300 -3.77 -2.35 4.21
CA PHE A 300 -4.09 -2.57 5.61
C PHE A 300 -3.34 -3.78 6.18
N ASN A 301 -2.95 -3.68 7.45
CA ASN A 301 -2.47 -4.81 8.25
C ASN A 301 -3.63 -5.79 8.50
N MET A 302 -3.65 -6.91 7.76
CA MET A 302 -4.74 -7.90 7.77
C MET A 302 -4.76 -8.82 9.00
N GLN A 303 -3.61 -8.93 9.66
CA GLN A 303 -3.39 -9.62 10.94
C GLN A 303 -3.82 -8.80 12.15
N GLY A 304 -4.05 -7.49 11.96
CA GLY A 304 -4.54 -6.60 13.00
C GLY A 304 -6.02 -6.79 13.33
N TYR A 305 -6.55 -5.90 14.16
CA TYR A 305 -7.96 -5.85 14.51
C TYR A 305 -8.44 -4.40 14.65
N GLY A 306 -9.76 -4.23 14.74
CA GLY A 306 -10.37 -2.96 15.11
C GLY A 306 -11.18 -2.30 13.99
N ARG A 307 -11.71 -1.12 14.31
CA ARG A 307 -12.75 -0.44 13.53
C ARG A 307 -12.37 -0.24 12.07
N SER A 308 -11.16 0.26 11.79
CA SER A 308 -10.73 0.53 10.42
C SER A 308 -10.71 -0.74 9.57
N LEU A 309 -10.21 -1.86 10.14
CA LEU A 309 -10.17 -3.14 9.43
C LEU A 309 -11.58 -3.65 9.13
N TRP A 310 -12.51 -3.52 10.09
CA TRP A 310 -13.92 -3.87 9.87
C TRP A 310 -14.58 -3.03 8.78
N LEU A 311 -14.24 -1.74 8.68
CA LEU A 311 -14.75 -0.87 7.62
C LEU A 311 -14.27 -1.30 6.25
N MET A 312 -12.98 -1.63 6.15
CA MET A 312 -12.40 -2.14 4.91
C MET A 312 -13.01 -3.49 4.52
N GLN A 313 -13.15 -4.43 5.46
CA GLN A 313 -13.83 -5.70 5.19
C GLN A 313 -15.30 -5.49 4.79
N GLY A 314 -16.00 -4.55 5.44
CA GLY A 314 -17.38 -4.20 5.10
C GLY A 314 -17.51 -3.61 3.70
N MET A 315 -16.62 -2.69 3.31
CA MET A 315 -16.54 -2.11 1.97
C MET A 315 -16.37 -3.23 0.93
N PHE A 316 -15.40 -4.11 1.11
CA PHE A 316 -15.08 -5.18 0.15
C PHE A 316 -16.01 -6.39 0.15
N ARG A 317 -17.04 -6.43 1.00
CA ARG A 317 -18.20 -7.33 0.80
C ARG A 317 -19.06 -6.92 -0.40
N ALA A 318 -18.98 -5.66 -0.84
CA ALA A 318 -19.66 -5.22 -2.05
C ALA A 318 -19.15 -5.96 -3.30
N ASN A 319 -19.92 -5.90 -4.38
CA ASN A 319 -19.60 -6.57 -5.65
C ASN A 319 -19.28 -8.07 -5.48
N GLY A 320 -20.05 -8.75 -4.62
CA GLY A 320 -19.93 -10.19 -4.38
C GLY A 320 -18.65 -10.63 -3.65
N GLY A 321 -17.97 -9.72 -2.93
CA GLY A 321 -16.76 -10.09 -2.21
C GLY A 321 -15.52 -10.29 -3.10
N CYS A 322 -15.58 -9.91 -4.38
CA CYS A 322 -14.56 -10.27 -5.36
C CYS A 322 -13.24 -9.48 -5.23
N GLY A 323 -13.18 -8.51 -4.31
CA GLY A 323 -12.00 -7.71 -4.02
C GLY A 323 -11.77 -6.50 -4.93
N TYR A 324 -12.66 -6.26 -5.91
CA TYR A 324 -12.66 -5.08 -6.76
C TYR A 324 -14.03 -4.37 -6.72
N ILE A 325 -14.02 -3.05 -6.48
CA ILE A 325 -15.25 -2.24 -6.44
C ILE A 325 -15.07 -1.04 -7.36
N LYS A 326 -15.97 -0.85 -8.32
CA LYS A 326 -15.89 0.29 -9.24
C LYS A 326 -15.99 1.60 -8.44
N LYS A 327 -15.09 2.54 -8.71
CA LYS A 327 -15.15 3.88 -8.10
C LYS A 327 -16.44 4.59 -8.52
N PRO A 328 -17.01 5.45 -7.67
CA PRO A 328 -18.11 6.32 -8.04
C PRO A 328 -17.77 7.18 -9.26
N ASP A 329 -18.74 7.40 -10.15
CA ASP A 329 -18.52 8.14 -11.40
C ASP A 329 -17.97 9.57 -11.16
N ILE A 330 -18.26 10.19 -10.01
CA ILE A 330 -17.74 11.52 -9.65
C ILE A 330 -16.20 11.55 -9.53
N LEU A 331 -15.57 10.41 -9.22
CA LEU A 331 -14.11 10.24 -9.19
C LEU A 331 -13.53 9.84 -10.54
N LEU A 332 -14.37 9.49 -11.51
CA LEU A 332 -13.97 8.98 -12.83
C LEU A 332 -14.18 10.00 -13.95
N LYS A 333 -15.05 10.99 -13.77
CA LYS A 333 -15.30 12.04 -14.76
C LYS A 333 -14.03 12.89 -14.95
N GLY A 334 -13.42 12.75 -16.13
CA GLY A 334 -12.36 13.63 -16.61
C GLY A 334 -12.91 14.89 -17.28
N GLY A 335 -12.06 15.89 -17.46
CA GLY A 335 -12.41 17.18 -18.07
C GLY A 335 -11.30 18.21 -17.90
N SER A 336 -11.64 19.49 -18.03
CA SER A 336 -10.73 20.59 -17.66
C SER A 336 -10.46 20.55 -16.14
N ASP A 337 -9.43 21.26 -15.66
CA ASP A 337 -9.13 21.32 -14.21
C ASP A 337 -10.32 21.80 -13.35
N ASN A 338 -11.24 22.55 -13.95
CA ASN A 338 -12.46 23.03 -13.31
C ASN A 338 -13.52 21.93 -13.11
N ASP A 339 -13.46 20.86 -13.90
CA ASP A 339 -14.44 19.76 -13.87
C ASP A 339 -14.06 18.65 -12.89
N ILE A 340 -12.84 18.70 -12.35
CA ILE A 340 -12.32 17.70 -11.42
C ILE A 340 -13.01 17.87 -10.08
N PHE A 341 -13.57 16.77 -9.59
CA PHE A 341 -14.20 16.72 -8.28
C PHE A 341 -13.22 17.12 -7.19
N ASP A 342 -13.67 18.02 -6.32
CA ASP A 342 -13.00 18.39 -5.09
C ASP A 342 -13.64 17.63 -3.92
N PRO A 343 -12.95 16.67 -3.30
CA PRO A 343 -13.44 15.95 -2.13
C PRO A 343 -13.82 16.84 -0.95
N LYS A 344 -13.29 18.08 -0.91
CA LYS A 344 -13.62 19.07 0.13
C LYS A 344 -14.84 19.93 -0.21
N ALA A 345 -15.38 19.84 -1.42
CA ALA A 345 -16.53 20.64 -1.81
C ALA A 345 -17.79 20.19 -1.07
N THR A 346 -18.52 21.14 -0.51
CA THR A 346 -19.86 20.89 0.04
C THR A 346 -20.82 20.53 -1.08
N LEU A 347 -21.35 19.32 -1.05
CA LEU A 347 -22.34 18.83 -2.01
C LEU A 347 -23.77 19.01 -1.49
N PRO A 348 -24.76 19.27 -2.39
CA PRO A 348 -26.15 19.33 -1.98
C PRO A 348 -26.64 17.94 -1.52
N VAL A 349 -27.55 17.96 -0.54
CA VAL A 349 -28.20 16.74 -0.05
C VAL A 349 -29.02 16.11 -1.17
N LYS A 350 -28.75 14.84 -1.48
CA LYS A 350 -29.52 14.06 -2.47
C LYS A 350 -30.57 13.15 -1.84
N THR A 351 -30.29 12.64 -0.65
CA THR A 351 -31.11 11.63 0.01
C THR A 351 -31.05 11.82 1.52
N THR A 352 -32.19 11.67 2.20
CA THR A 352 -32.26 11.64 3.67
C THR A 352 -32.50 10.21 4.13
N LEU A 353 -31.57 9.67 4.92
CA LEU A 353 -31.69 8.35 5.54
C LEU A 353 -32.19 8.50 6.98
N ARG A 354 -33.27 7.80 7.33
CA ARG A 354 -33.76 7.70 8.71
C ARG A 354 -33.55 6.27 9.20
N VAL A 355 -32.78 6.12 10.28
CA VAL A 355 -32.51 4.83 10.92
C VAL A 355 -33.22 4.82 12.28
N THR A 356 -34.06 3.81 12.51
CA THR A 356 -34.73 3.57 13.79
C THR A 356 -34.31 2.20 14.30
N VAL A 357 -33.72 2.15 15.50
CA VAL A 357 -33.32 0.91 16.17
C VAL A 357 -34.46 0.48 17.09
N TYR A 358 -35.05 -0.67 16.83
CA TYR A 358 -36.21 -1.18 17.57
C TYR A 358 -35.82 -2.17 18.67
N MET A 359 -34.95 -3.14 18.35
CA MET A 359 -34.55 -4.24 19.24
C MET A 359 -33.19 -4.78 18.81
N GLY A 360 -32.42 -5.33 19.76
CA GLY A 360 -31.23 -6.14 19.49
C GLY A 360 -31.43 -7.56 20.01
N GLU A 361 -31.20 -8.57 19.17
CA GLU A 361 -31.30 -10.00 19.51
C GLU A 361 -29.97 -10.71 19.16
N GLY A 362 -29.64 -11.79 19.87
CA GLY A 362 -28.52 -12.67 19.53
C GLY A 362 -27.21 -12.43 20.27
N TRP A 363 -27.09 -11.36 21.06
CA TRP A 363 -25.88 -11.07 21.87
C TRP A 363 -25.50 -12.21 22.83
N TYR A 364 -26.47 -12.99 23.30
CA TYR A 364 -26.27 -14.09 24.23
C TYR A 364 -25.56 -15.31 23.61
N PHE A 365 -25.45 -15.37 22.28
CA PHE A 365 -24.68 -16.42 21.60
C PHE A 365 -23.17 -16.17 21.70
N ASP A 366 -22.75 -14.90 21.65
CA ASP A 366 -21.33 -14.53 21.63
C ASP A 366 -20.77 -14.21 23.03
N PHE A 367 -21.63 -13.82 23.97
CA PHE A 367 -21.22 -13.45 25.33
C PHE A 367 -21.86 -14.39 26.38
N ARG A 368 -21.02 -15.23 27.00
CA ARG A 368 -21.42 -15.98 28.21
C ARG A 368 -21.79 -15.02 29.34
N HIS A 369 -22.75 -15.41 30.19
CA HIS A 369 -23.19 -14.61 31.34
C HIS A 369 -22.05 -14.21 32.30
N THR A 370 -20.95 -14.98 32.32
CA THR A 370 -19.76 -14.72 33.13
C THR A 370 -18.85 -13.60 32.59
N HIS A 371 -19.11 -13.05 31.39
CA HIS A 371 -18.37 -11.89 30.86
C HIS A 371 -18.87 -10.56 31.42
N PHE A 372 -19.96 -10.57 32.17
CA PHE A 372 -20.58 -9.40 32.76
C PHE A 372 -20.45 -9.44 34.28
N ASP A 373 -20.81 -8.33 34.93
CA ASP A 373 -20.81 -8.23 36.38
C ASP A 373 -21.53 -9.44 37.00
N GLN A 374 -20.91 -10.03 38.01
CA GLN A 374 -21.28 -11.32 38.59
C GLN A 374 -22.73 -11.39 39.10
N TYR A 375 -23.41 -10.25 39.25
CA TYR A 375 -24.75 -10.11 39.81
C TYR A 375 -25.71 -9.24 38.98
N SER A 376 -25.34 -8.83 37.74
CA SER A 376 -26.19 -7.95 36.92
C SER A 376 -26.25 -8.40 35.45
N PRO A 377 -27.41 -8.28 34.78
CA PRO A 377 -27.47 -8.45 33.34
C PRO A 377 -26.67 -7.34 32.62
N PRO A 378 -26.18 -7.59 31.40
CA PRO A 378 -25.48 -6.58 30.61
C PRO A 378 -26.38 -5.39 30.20
N ASP A 379 -25.86 -4.18 30.38
CA ASP A 379 -26.43 -2.97 29.80
C ASP A 379 -25.91 -2.77 28.37
N PHE A 380 -26.76 -3.01 27.38
CA PHE A 380 -26.42 -2.78 25.97
C PHE A 380 -26.96 -1.44 25.49
N TYR A 381 -26.15 -0.75 24.67
CA TYR A 381 -26.60 0.36 23.84
C TYR A 381 -26.18 0.13 22.39
N THR A 382 -26.97 0.65 21.46
CA THR A 382 -26.62 0.62 20.03
C THR A 382 -26.09 1.98 19.60
N ARG A 383 -24.93 2.01 18.95
CA ARG A 383 -24.37 3.22 18.35
C ARG A 383 -24.40 3.11 16.83
N VAL A 384 -25.16 3.97 16.18
CA VAL A 384 -25.15 4.14 14.71
C VAL A 384 -24.21 5.29 14.39
N ASN A 385 -23.17 5.02 13.60
CA ASN A 385 -22.24 6.05 13.13
C ASN A 385 -22.29 6.13 11.61
N PHE A 386 -22.42 7.33 11.07
CA PHE A 386 -22.16 7.61 9.66
C PHE A 386 -20.71 8.03 9.52
N LEU A 387 -19.99 7.35 8.65
CA LEU A 387 -18.60 7.65 8.36
C LEU A 387 -18.58 8.48 7.09
N THR A 388 -18.51 9.78 7.27
CA THR A 388 -18.27 10.75 6.19
C THR A 388 -16.84 11.24 6.30
N GLN A 389 -16.27 11.69 5.18
CA GLN A 389 -15.11 12.55 5.24
C GLN A 389 -15.54 13.78 6.06
N MET A 390 -14.98 13.96 7.26
CA MET A 390 -15.30 15.13 8.08
C MET A 390 -14.75 16.35 7.33
N SER A 391 -15.64 17.29 7.06
CA SER A 391 -15.35 18.63 6.52
C SER A 391 -14.48 19.44 7.46
#